data_AF-A0A382XNE2-F1
#
_entry.id   AF-A0A382XNE2-F1
#
_cell.length_a   1.000
_cell.length_b   1.000
_cell.length_c   1.000
_cell.angle_alpha   90.00
_cell.angle_beta   90.00
_cell.angle_gamma   90.00
#
_symmetry.space_group_name_H-M   'P 1'
#
loop_
_entity.id
_entity.type
_entity.pdbx_description
1 polymer ?
#
loop_
_entity_poly.entity_id
_entity_poly.type
_entity_poly.pdbx_seq_one_letter_code
_entity_poly.pdbx_strand_id
1 'polypeptide(L)'
;ERALSHWKMIRDSGADRRGGVDWYDFETAWADQRLKEDSIWSDSMARWLEIFEKDQFLFIDSIRMREEPENVLSEITSHFNLESFEYDCDSKKESNTARSRKRMTPTGNAFKAMIRLIPQPIRNVLAKPLQRRSLNIYDLPIISIPGELVSLTKEHYEICAEEVIPDLRHFEEMTGFQTSHWQDAFDIS
;
A
#
# COMPACT_ATOMS: atom_id res chain seq x y z
N GLU A 1 2.67 8.28 6.33
CA GLU A 1 2.32 7.98 4.91
C GLU A 1 1.37 6.79 4.70
N ARG A 2 1.72 5.59 5.18
CA ARG A 2 0.92 4.35 4.99
C ARG A 2 -0.55 4.52 5.40
N ALA A 3 -0.80 5.06 6.60
CA ALA A 3 -2.14 5.33 7.11
C ALA A 3 -2.98 6.19 6.16
N LEU A 4 -2.40 7.29 5.66
CA LEU A 4 -3.05 8.19 4.71
C LEU A 4 -3.40 7.47 3.40
N SER A 5 -2.46 6.66 2.89
CA SER A 5 -2.69 5.87 1.67
C SER A 5 -3.79 4.83 1.87
N HIS A 6 -3.82 4.17 3.04
CA HIS A 6 -4.84 3.17 3.37
C HIS A 6 -6.22 3.81 3.54
N TRP A 7 -6.33 4.87 4.34
CA TRP A 7 -7.56 5.65 4.48
C TRP A 7 -8.10 6.10 3.12
N LYS A 8 -7.23 6.68 2.28
CA LYS A 8 -7.60 7.10 0.93
C LYS A 8 -8.15 5.93 0.13
N MET A 9 -7.49 4.77 0.12
CA MET A 9 -7.95 3.58 -0.61
C MET A 9 -9.33 3.10 -0.12
N ILE A 10 -9.55 3.06 1.19
CA ILE A 10 -10.82 2.61 1.79
C ILE A 10 -11.96 3.58 1.45
N ARG A 11 -11.76 4.88 1.66
CA ARG A 11 -12.68 5.95 1.26
C ARG A 11 -12.93 5.93 -0.24
N ASP A 12 -11.86 5.62 -1.00
CA ASP A 12 -11.92 5.60 -2.45
C ASP A 12 -12.83 4.50 -2.98
N SER A 13 -12.70 3.31 -2.39
CA SER A 13 -13.55 2.17 -2.70
C SER A 13 -14.94 2.24 -2.06
N GLY A 14 -15.20 3.19 -1.16
CA GLY A 14 -16.41 3.27 -0.34
C GLY A 14 -16.58 2.09 0.63
N ALA A 15 -15.47 1.44 1.00
CA ALA A 15 -15.48 0.27 1.88
C ALA A 15 -15.81 0.66 3.33
N ASP A 16 -15.42 1.86 3.76
CA ASP A 16 -15.84 2.49 5.01
C ASP A 16 -17.37 2.45 5.16
N ARG A 17 -18.09 3.07 4.20
CA ARG A 17 -19.55 3.22 4.26
C ARG A 17 -20.29 1.89 4.17
N ARG A 18 -19.77 0.95 3.36
CA ARG A 18 -20.30 -0.42 3.33
C ARG A 18 -20.09 -1.16 4.64
N GLY A 19 -19.00 -0.85 5.35
CA GLY A 19 -18.70 -1.33 6.69
C GLY A 19 -19.42 -0.59 7.82
N GLY A 20 -20.37 0.30 7.49
CA GLY A 20 -21.19 1.01 8.48
C GLY A 20 -20.50 2.19 9.17
N VAL A 21 -19.37 2.66 8.65
CA VAL A 21 -18.65 3.85 9.17
C VAL A 21 -18.42 4.87 8.06
N ASP A 22 -18.22 6.14 8.41
CA ASP A 22 -17.90 7.18 7.43
C ASP A 22 -16.55 7.79 7.78
N TRP A 23 -15.50 7.40 7.05
CA TRP A 23 -14.16 7.94 7.20
C TRP A 23 -14.01 9.18 6.31
N TYR A 24 -14.87 10.17 6.52
CA TYR A 24 -15.00 11.33 5.63
C TYR A 24 -13.70 12.16 5.61
N ASP A 25 -13.11 12.38 6.78
CA ASP A 25 -11.81 13.02 7.01
C ASP A 25 -10.81 12.03 7.65
N PHE A 26 -9.53 12.43 7.71
CA PHE A 26 -8.46 11.58 8.23
C PHE A 26 -8.46 11.47 9.76
N GLU A 27 -8.87 12.51 10.49
CA GLU A 27 -8.95 12.51 11.95
C GLU A 27 -9.99 11.50 12.44
N THR A 28 -11.18 11.53 11.84
CA THR A 28 -12.26 10.55 12.06
C THR A 28 -11.79 9.14 11.74
N ALA A 29 -11.01 8.97 10.67
CA ALA A 29 -10.48 7.66 10.29
C ALA A 29 -9.37 7.19 11.24
N TRP A 30 -8.53 8.09 11.72
CA TRP A 30 -7.45 7.79 12.68
C TRP A 30 -8.00 7.44 14.07
N ALA A 31 -9.10 8.06 14.48
CA ALA A 31 -9.80 7.67 15.71
C ALA A 31 -10.37 6.23 15.66
N ASP A 32 -10.54 5.66 14.46
CA ASP A 32 -10.98 4.29 14.26
C ASP A 32 -9.81 3.31 14.40
N GLN A 33 -9.92 2.40 15.36
CA GLN A 33 -8.88 1.41 15.67
C GLN A 33 -8.45 0.59 14.44
N ARG A 34 -9.37 0.33 13.50
CA ARG A 34 -9.07 -0.50 12.32
C ARG A 34 -8.06 0.15 11.37
N LEU A 35 -7.97 1.47 11.34
CA LEU A 35 -6.93 2.16 10.55
C LEU A 35 -5.59 2.15 11.30
N LYS A 36 -5.63 2.30 12.63
CA LYS A 36 -4.45 2.37 13.49
C LYS A 36 -3.72 1.04 13.59
N GLU A 37 -4.44 -0.08 13.70
CA GLU A 37 -3.85 -1.42 13.75
C GLU A 37 -2.96 -1.75 12.55
N ASP A 38 -3.23 -1.13 11.39
CA ASP A 38 -2.40 -1.31 10.19
C ASP A 38 -1.20 -0.35 10.10
N SER A 39 -1.09 0.60 11.04
CA SER A 39 -0.14 1.71 11.01
C SER A 39 0.76 1.78 12.25
N ILE A 40 0.32 1.20 13.37
CA ILE A 40 1.04 1.03 14.63
C ILE A 40 1.63 -0.38 14.64
N TRP A 41 2.95 -0.50 14.68
CA TRP A 41 3.64 -1.76 14.43
C TRP A 41 4.14 -2.47 15.67
N SER A 42 4.47 -1.73 16.74
CA SER A 42 5.17 -2.27 17.90
C SER A 42 4.38 -3.39 18.58
N ASP A 43 3.08 -3.19 18.85
CA ASP A 43 2.21 -4.22 19.44
C ASP A 43 2.14 -5.50 18.59
N SER A 44 2.08 -5.35 17.26
CA SER A 44 2.08 -6.48 16.35
C SER A 44 3.42 -7.22 16.40
N MET A 45 4.51 -6.48 16.40
CA MET A 45 5.85 -7.03 16.47
C MET A 45 6.13 -7.73 17.79
N ALA A 46 5.68 -7.17 18.91
CA ALA A 46 5.81 -7.76 20.23
C ALA A 46 5.21 -9.18 20.28
N ARG A 47 4.00 -9.35 19.73
CA ARG A 47 3.35 -10.68 19.63
C ARG A 47 4.12 -11.65 18.74
N TRP A 48 4.71 -11.20 17.65
CA TRP A 48 5.54 -12.05 16.80
C TRP A 48 6.82 -12.50 17.52
N LEU A 49 7.44 -11.61 18.30
CA LEU A 49 8.64 -11.91 19.09
C LEU A 49 8.37 -12.83 20.30
N GLU A 50 7.12 -13.05 20.69
CA GLU A 50 6.78 -14.10 21.67
C GLU A 50 7.02 -15.51 21.14
N ILE A 51 7.02 -15.68 19.82
CA ILE A 51 7.05 -16.99 19.15
C ILE A 51 8.35 -17.20 18.36
N PHE A 52 8.87 -16.13 17.73
CA PHE A 52 10.00 -16.19 16.81
C PHE A 52 11.17 -15.37 17.34
N GLU A 53 12.38 -15.84 17.08
CA GLU A 53 13.59 -15.11 17.41
C GLU A 53 13.73 -13.89 16.49
N LYS A 54 14.32 -12.83 17.03
CA LYS A 54 14.41 -11.53 16.35
C LYS A 54 15.16 -11.61 15.01
N ASP A 55 16.22 -12.42 14.95
CA ASP A 55 17.04 -12.64 13.76
C ASP A 55 16.32 -13.43 12.64
N GLN A 56 15.14 -13.99 12.92
CA GLN A 56 14.28 -14.59 11.89
C GLN A 56 13.50 -13.55 11.08
N PHE A 57 13.46 -12.30 11.54
CA PHE A 57 12.80 -11.20 10.85
C PHE A 57 13.78 -10.38 10.03
N LEU A 58 13.37 -10.05 8.81
CA LEU A 58 14.02 -9.04 7.98
C LEU A 58 13.07 -7.85 7.84
N PHE A 59 13.52 -6.68 8.25
CA PHE A 59 12.79 -5.43 8.10
C PHE A 59 13.34 -4.65 6.92
N ILE A 60 12.44 -4.22 6.03
CA ILE A 60 12.79 -3.53 4.80
C ILE A 60 12.11 -2.18 4.79
N ASP A 61 12.91 -1.13 4.67
CA ASP A 61 12.41 0.19 4.39
C ASP A 61 11.97 0.28 2.91
N SER A 62 10.73 0.72 2.70
CA SER A 62 10.16 0.92 1.37
C SER A 62 10.85 2.02 0.56
N ILE A 63 11.52 2.98 1.21
CA ILE A 63 12.35 4.00 0.55
C ILE A 63 13.60 3.32 -0.01
N ARG A 64 14.33 2.56 0.83
CA ARG A 64 15.48 1.73 0.39
C ARG A 64 15.10 0.79 -0.75
N MET A 65 13.98 0.09 -0.65
CA MET A 65 13.52 -0.82 -1.72
C MET A 65 13.27 -0.09 -3.04
N ARG A 66 12.95 1.21 -3.01
CA ARG A 66 12.72 2.01 -4.21
C ARG A 66 14.02 2.62 -4.76
N GLU A 67 14.91 3.05 -3.88
CA GLU A 67 16.12 3.80 -4.24
C GLU A 67 17.32 2.88 -4.51
N GLU A 68 17.39 1.74 -3.83
CA GLU A 68 18.45 0.74 -3.94
C GLU A 68 17.89 -0.71 -3.98
N PRO A 69 17.00 -1.02 -4.94
CA PRO A 69 16.31 -2.31 -5.00
C PRO A 69 17.24 -3.52 -5.06
N GLU A 70 18.38 -3.42 -5.77
CA GLU A 70 19.36 -4.51 -5.86
C GLU A 70 19.99 -4.85 -4.50
N ASN A 71 20.34 -3.83 -3.71
CA ASN A 71 20.89 -4.02 -2.36
C ASN A 71 19.87 -4.69 -1.45
N VAL A 72 18.62 -4.21 -1.47
CA VAL A 72 17.54 -4.78 -0.66
C VAL A 72 17.21 -6.22 -1.08
N LEU A 73 17.18 -6.52 -2.37
CA LEU A 73 16.94 -7.88 -2.86
C LEU A 73 18.10 -8.82 -2.48
N SER A 74 19.33 -8.33 -2.48
CA SER A 74 20.50 -9.06 -1.99
C SER A 74 20.41 -9.36 -0.48
N GLU A 75 19.95 -8.41 0.33
CA GLU A 75 19.66 -8.61 1.75
C GLU A 75 18.60 -9.71 1.96
N ILE A 76 17.52 -9.69 1.16
CA ILE A 76 16.49 -10.74 1.19
C ILE A 76 17.10 -12.11 0.90
N THR A 77 17.88 -12.26 -0.18
CA THR A 77 18.52 -13.55 -0.50
C THR A 77 19.46 -14.03 0.59
N SER A 78 20.23 -13.11 1.17
CA SER A 78 21.17 -13.42 2.24
C SER A 78 20.43 -13.89 3.49
N HIS A 79 19.33 -13.23 3.85
CA HIS A 79 18.47 -13.63 4.98
C HIS A 79 17.92 -15.05 4.83
N PHE A 80 17.56 -15.44 3.61
CA PHE A 80 17.08 -16.80 3.31
C PHE A 80 18.20 -17.82 3.02
N ASN A 81 19.48 -17.43 3.15
CA ASN A 81 20.64 -18.26 2.80
C ASN A 81 20.57 -18.82 1.37
N LEU A 82 20.09 -18.00 0.43
CA LEU A 82 20.02 -18.33 -0.99
C LEU A 82 21.31 -17.90 -1.70
N GLU A 83 21.61 -18.54 -2.81
CA GLU A 83 22.71 -18.11 -3.69
C GLU A 83 22.43 -16.70 -4.25
N SER A 84 23.49 -15.91 -4.41
CA SER A 84 23.40 -14.57 -4.98
C SER A 84 22.79 -14.63 -6.38
N PHE A 85 21.82 -13.76 -6.64
CA PHE A 85 21.13 -13.65 -7.92
C PHE A 85 21.30 -12.24 -8.50
N GLU A 86 21.45 -12.15 -9.83
CA GLU A 86 21.53 -10.88 -10.54
C GLU A 86 20.12 -10.41 -10.93
N TYR A 87 19.67 -9.32 -10.31
CA TYR A 87 18.32 -8.80 -10.49
C TYR A 87 18.26 -7.76 -11.61
N ASP A 88 17.42 -7.97 -12.61
CA ASP A 88 17.06 -6.91 -13.57
C ASP A 88 15.99 -6.00 -12.97
N CYS A 89 16.44 -4.93 -12.29
CA CYS A 89 15.56 -3.92 -11.70
C CYS A 89 15.12 -2.84 -12.70
N ASP A 90 15.71 -2.79 -13.90
CA ASP A 90 15.45 -1.79 -14.95
C ASP A 90 14.33 -2.20 -15.93
N SER A 91 13.89 -3.45 -15.85
CA SER A 91 12.78 -4.00 -16.61
C SER A 91 11.46 -3.23 -16.34
N LYS A 92 11.16 -2.25 -17.22
CA LYS A 92 9.91 -1.46 -17.19
C LYS A 92 8.67 -2.26 -17.59
N LYS A 93 8.83 -3.51 -18.03
CA LYS A 93 7.78 -4.30 -18.71
C LYS A 93 6.62 -4.70 -17.77
N GLU A 94 6.90 -4.85 -16.48
CA GLU A 94 5.95 -5.31 -15.45
C GLU A 94 5.78 -4.33 -14.27
N SER A 95 6.21 -3.07 -14.44
CA SER A 95 6.21 -2.07 -13.35
C SER A 95 4.79 -1.55 -13.03
N ASN A 96 4.14 -2.14 -12.03
CA ASN A 96 2.94 -1.58 -11.40
C ASN A 96 3.32 -0.42 -10.47
N THR A 97 3.66 0.73 -11.05
CA THR A 97 3.94 1.95 -10.29
C THR A 97 2.68 2.37 -9.54
N ALA A 98 2.76 2.76 -8.26
CA ALA A 98 1.61 3.21 -7.46
C ALA A 98 0.80 4.37 -8.11
N ARG A 99 1.40 5.07 -9.08
CA ARG A 99 0.76 6.02 -9.99
C ARG A 99 -0.36 5.40 -10.86
N SER A 100 -0.45 4.07 -10.95
CA SER A 100 -1.43 3.29 -11.71
C SER A 100 -2.63 2.81 -10.89
N ARG A 101 -2.65 2.98 -9.55
CA ARG A 101 -3.79 2.62 -8.70
C ARG A 101 -4.95 3.60 -8.94
N LYS A 102 -6.08 3.14 -9.50
CA LYS A 102 -7.22 4.00 -9.86
C LYS A 102 -8.56 3.50 -9.32
N ARG A 103 -9.38 4.45 -8.87
CA ARG A 103 -10.65 4.32 -8.14
C ARG A 103 -11.82 3.93 -9.06
N MET A 104 -12.72 3.07 -8.60
CA MET A 104 -13.99 2.74 -9.29
C MET A 104 -15.05 3.84 -9.03
N THR A 105 -15.60 4.45 -10.08
CA THR A 105 -16.65 5.47 -9.99
C THR A 105 -18.08 4.88 -10.11
N PRO A 106 -19.14 5.61 -9.72
CA PRO A 106 -20.54 5.15 -9.81
C PRO A 106 -21.02 4.79 -11.23
N THR A 107 -20.39 5.36 -12.27
CA THR A 107 -20.62 5.00 -13.68
C THR A 107 -20.11 3.60 -14.05
N GLY A 108 -19.22 3.01 -13.24
CA GLY A 108 -18.73 1.63 -13.41
C GLY A 108 -19.80 0.56 -13.23
N ASN A 109 -20.86 0.84 -12.44
CA ASN A 109 -22.01 -0.07 -12.35
C ASN A 109 -22.87 -0.04 -13.62
N ALA A 110 -23.01 1.12 -14.28
CA ALA A 110 -23.71 1.22 -15.57
C ALA A 110 -22.94 0.51 -16.69
N PHE A 111 -21.60 0.58 -16.67
CA PHE A 111 -20.76 -0.12 -17.65
C PHE A 111 -20.79 -1.65 -17.47
N LYS A 112 -20.85 -2.16 -16.22
CA LYS A 112 -21.08 -3.60 -15.95
C LYS A 112 -22.41 -4.11 -16.51
N ALA A 113 -23.46 -3.30 -16.47
CA ALA A 113 -24.75 -3.63 -17.07
C ALA A 113 -24.67 -3.65 -18.61
N MET A 114 -23.93 -2.71 -19.20
CA MET A 114 -23.73 -2.63 -20.66
C MET A 114 -22.89 -3.78 -21.22
N ILE A 115 -21.82 -4.19 -20.52
CA ILE A 115 -20.99 -5.33 -20.93
C ILE A 115 -21.80 -6.62 -20.96
N ARG A 116 -22.73 -6.82 -20.01
CA ARG A 116 -23.63 -7.99 -19.96
C ARG A 116 -24.55 -8.09 -21.18
N LEU A 117 -24.78 -6.99 -21.91
CA LEU A 117 -25.58 -6.93 -23.13
C LEU A 117 -24.76 -7.17 -24.42
N ILE A 118 -23.42 -7.21 -24.35
CA ILE A 118 -22.56 -7.46 -25.51
C ILE A 118 -22.56 -8.96 -25.86
N PRO A 119 -22.87 -9.36 -27.11
CA PRO A 119 -22.82 -10.75 -27.55
C PRO A 119 -21.42 -11.40 -27.35
N GLN A 120 -21.41 -12.66 -26.90
CA GLN A 120 -20.19 -13.47 -26.65
C GLN A 120 -19.06 -13.37 -27.69
N PRO A 121 -19.32 -13.30 -29.02
CA PRO A 121 -18.26 -13.23 -30.02
C PRO A 121 -17.39 -11.97 -29.90
N ILE A 122 -18.01 -10.82 -29.59
CA ILE A 122 -17.33 -9.52 -29.50
C ILE A 122 -16.48 -9.44 -28.22
N ARG A 123 -16.98 -10.03 -27.12
CA ARG A 123 -16.20 -10.15 -25.87
C ARG A 123 -14.92 -10.97 -26.08
N ASN A 124 -14.98 -12.04 -26.86
CA ASN A 124 -13.83 -12.90 -27.12
C ASN A 124 -12.77 -12.27 -28.04
N VAL A 125 -13.18 -11.37 -28.95
CA VAL A 125 -12.23 -10.62 -29.80
C VAL A 125 -11.46 -9.58 -28.98
N LEU A 126 -12.13 -8.90 -28.05
CA LEU A 126 -11.52 -7.89 -27.19
C LEU A 126 -10.68 -8.49 -26.05
N ALA A 127 -11.06 -9.65 -25.51
CA ALA A 127 -10.34 -10.28 -24.39
C ALA A 127 -9.03 -10.99 -24.78
N LYS A 128 -8.89 -11.45 -26.03
CA LYS A 128 -7.74 -12.24 -26.49
C LYS A 128 -6.38 -11.51 -26.46
N PRO A 129 -6.27 -10.23 -26.86
CA PRO A 129 -5.03 -9.47 -26.73
C PRO A 129 -4.66 -9.18 -25.27
N LEU A 130 -5.66 -9.04 -24.39
CA LEU A 130 -5.50 -8.68 -22.97
C LEU A 130 -5.06 -9.86 -22.11
N GLN A 131 -5.62 -11.05 -22.34
CA GLN A 131 -5.19 -12.28 -21.66
C GLN A 131 -3.75 -12.67 -22.00
N ARG A 132 -3.26 -12.33 -23.20
CA ARG A 132 -1.85 -12.57 -23.59
C ARG A 132 -0.84 -11.64 -22.91
N ARG A 133 -1.30 -10.59 -22.23
CA ARG A 133 -0.45 -9.62 -21.51
C ARG A 133 -0.63 -9.67 -19.98
N SER A 134 -1.30 -10.70 -19.44
CA SER A 134 -1.59 -10.83 -18.01
C SER A 134 -2.27 -9.61 -17.37
N LEU A 135 -2.92 -8.77 -18.18
CA LEU A 135 -3.66 -7.61 -17.69
C LEU A 135 -5.07 -8.04 -17.36
N ASN A 136 -5.47 -7.85 -16.10
CA ASN A 136 -6.84 -8.08 -15.69
C ASN A 136 -7.76 -7.14 -16.49
N ILE A 137 -8.86 -7.66 -17.02
CA ILE A 137 -9.80 -6.87 -17.86
C ILE A 137 -10.42 -5.72 -17.04
N TYR A 138 -10.38 -5.83 -15.70
CA TYR A 138 -10.77 -4.76 -14.77
C TYR A 138 -9.78 -3.59 -14.69
N ASP A 139 -8.59 -3.70 -15.29
CA ASP A 139 -7.51 -2.70 -15.26
C ASP A 139 -7.37 -1.92 -16.59
N LEU A 140 -8.38 -1.95 -17.45
CA LEU A 140 -8.33 -1.27 -18.75
C LEU A 140 -8.32 0.28 -18.63
N PRO A 141 -7.38 0.98 -19.30
CA PRO A 141 -7.14 2.42 -19.21
C PRO A 141 -8.13 3.26 -20.05
N ILE A 142 -9.43 2.95 -19.98
CA ILE A 142 -10.51 3.74 -20.62
C ILE A 142 -11.44 4.35 -19.54
N ILE A 143 -11.30 3.96 -18.27
CA ILE A 143 -12.22 4.36 -17.17
C ILE A 143 -11.43 4.86 -15.97
N SER A 144 -10.69 5.96 -16.13
CA SER A 144 -9.74 6.32 -15.10
C SER A 144 -9.59 7.84 -14.97
N ILE A 145 -10.31 8.41 -14.00
CA ILE A 145 -10.08 9.78 -13.52
C ILE A 145 -9.18 9.66 -12.29
N PRO A 146 -8.14 10.51 -12.13
CA PRO A 146 -7.34 10.53 -10.92
C PRO A 146 -8.25 10.78 -9.70
N GLY A 147 -8.15 9.90 -8.70
CA GLY A 147 -8.75 10.16 -7.38
C GLY A 147 -8.16 11.46 -6.83
N GLU A 148 -8.94 12.16 -6.00
CA GLU A 148 -8.53 13.41 -5.37
C GLU A 148 -7.10 13.28 -4.82
N LEU A 149 -6.21 14.18 -5.24
CA LEU A 149 -4.83 14.23 -4.77
C LEU A 149 -4.85 14.80 -3.35
N VAL A 150 -5.21 13.97 -2.37
CA VAL A 150 -4.88 14.28 -0.98
C VAL A 150 -3.36 14.17 -0.89
N SER A 151 -2.68 15.31 -0.92
CA SER A 151 -1.28 15.42 -0.55
C SER A 151 -1.18 15.17 0.95
N LEU A 152 -0.12 14.48 1.35
CA LEU A 152 0.29 14.46 2.74
C LEU A 152 0.59 15.91 3.17
N THR A 153 0.04 16.31 4.32
CA THR A 153 0.19 17.66 4.88
C THR A 153 0.60 17.55 6.34
N LYS A 154 1.07 18.66 6.91
CA LYS A 154 1.37 18.80 8.33
C LYS A 154 0.26 18.30 9.24
N GLU A 155 -0.97 18.71 8.95
CA GLU A 155 -2.16 18.37 9.73
C GLU A 155 -2.31 16.84 9.89
N HIS A 156 -2.00 16.07 8.84
CA HIS A 156 -2.05 14.62 8.90
C HIS A 156 -0.99 14.01 9.83
N TYR A 157 0.18 14.64 9.93
CA TYR A 157 1.21 14.24 10.89
C TYR A 157 0.83 14.61 12.31
N GLU A 158 0.30 15.83 12.52
CA GLU A 158 -0.15 16.30 13.83
C GLU A 158 -1.24 15.40 14.42
N ILE A 159 -2.19 14.94 13.60
CA ILE A 159 -3.29 14.04 14.01
C ILE A 159 -2.77 12.74 14.64
N CYS A 160 -1.67 12.18 14.14
CA CYS A 160 -1.20 10.85 14.55
C CYS A 160 0.11 10.85 15.33
N ALA A 161 0.78 12.00 15.48
CA ALA A 161 2.10 12.14 16.11
C ALA A 161 2.16 11.53 17.52
N GLU A 162 1.16 11.80 18.36
CA GLU A 162 1.13 11.35 19.75
C GLU A 162 1.09 9.81 19.89
N GLU A 163 0.58 9.10 18.88
CA GLU A 163 0.51 7.63 18.88
C GLU A 163 1.65 7.01 18.07
N VAL A 164 1.97 7.56 16.90
CA VAL A 164 2.94 6.97 15.96
C VAL A 164 4.38 7.18 16.43
N ILE A 165 4.75 8.34 16.97
CA ILE A 165 6.14 8.58 17.39
C ILE A 165 6.55 7.63 18.53
N PRO A 166 5.76 7.46 19.60
CA PRO A 166 6.06 6.46 20.63
C PRO A 166 6.10 5.03 20.08
N ASP A 167 5.20 4.67 19.16
CA ASP A 167 5.18 3.36 18.51
C ASP A 167 6.48 3.09 17.74
N LEU A 168 6.94 4.04 16.93
CA LEU A 168 8.18 3.92 16.16
C LEU A 168 9.39 3.73 17.08
N ARG A 169 9.46 4.50 18.18
CA ARG A 169 10.53 4.36 19.17
C ARG A 169 10.50 2.99 19.84
N HIS A 170 9.32 2.54 20.24
CA HIS A 170 9.18 1.22 20.87
C HIS A 170 9.54 0.09 19.89
N PHE A 171 9.11 0.21 18.63
CA PHE A 171 9.48 -0.71 17.56
C PHE A 171 11.00 -0.75 17.34
N GLU A 172 11.66 0.40 17.28
CA GLU A 172 13.13 0.51 17.16
C GLU A 172 13.85 -0.11 18.35
N GLU A 173 13.39 0.13 19.58
CA GLU A 173 13.96 -0.47 20.79
C GLU A 173 13.88 -2.01 20.78
N MET A 174 12.73 -2.56 20.36
CA MET A 174 12.53 -4.02 20.31
C MET A 174 13.31 -4.70 19.18
N THR A 175 13.31 -4.09 18.00
CA THR A 175 13.83 -4.73 16.79
C THR A 175 15.29 -4.36 16.51
N GLY A 176 15.75 -3.21 16.99
CA GLY A 176 16.99 -2.56 16.55
C GLY A 176 16.89 -1.97 15.14
N PHE A 177 15.71 -1.97 14.52
CA PHE A 177 15.50 -1.38 13.22
C PHE A 177 15.39 0.14 13.33
N GLN A 178 16.20 0.84 12.54
CA GLN A 178 16.32 2.29 12.57
C GLN A 178 15.05 2.98 12.05
N THR A 179 14.43 3.85 12.85
CA THR A 179 13.20 4.57 12.47
C THR A 179 13.33 6.09 12.51
N SER A 180 14.50 6.68 12.86
CA SER A 180 14.62 8.13 13.04
C SER A 180 14.23 8.90 11.79
N HIS A 181 14.55 8.43 10.59
CA HIS A 181 14.18 9.15 9.36
C HIS A 181 12.65 9.27 9.19
N TRP A 182 11.87 8.31 9.72
CA TRP A 182 10.41 8.43 9.79
C TRP A 182 9.97 9.36 10.93
N GLN A 183 10.68 9.37 12.06
CA GLN A 183 10.41 10.32 13.16
C GLN A 183 10.69 11.76 12.73
N ASP A 184 11.81 12.01 12.06
CA ASP A 184 12.21 13.33 11.54
C ASP A 184 11.17 13.89 10.55
N ALA A 185 10.45 13.02 9.84
CA ALA A 185 9.36 13.42 8.96
C ALA A 185 8.20 14.08 9.72
N PHE A 186 7.99 13.77 11.01
CA PHE A 186 7.00 14.45 11.85
C PHE A 186 7.47 15.86 12.30
N ASP A 187 8.79 16.08 12.38
CA ASP A 187 9.36 17.37 12.81
C ASP A 187 9.43 18.41 11.67
N ILE A 188 9.60 17.94 10.43
CA ILE A 188 9.80 18.78 9.24
C ILE A 188 8.48 19.08 8.51
N SER A 189 7.44 18.27 8.73
CA SER A 189 6.16 18.38 8.02
C SER A 189 5.26 19.50 8.52
#